data_AF-A0A4P6XPJ3-F1
#
_entry.id   AF-A0A4P6XPJ3-F1
#
_cell.length_a   1.000
_cell.length_b   1.000
_cell.length_c   1.000
_cell.angle_alpha   90.00
_cell.angle_beta   90.00
_cell.angle_gamma   90.00
#
_symmetry.space_group_name_H-M   'P 1'
#
loop_
_entity.id
_entity.type
_entity.pdbx_description
1 polymer ?
#
loop_
_entity_poly.entity_id
_entity_poly.type
_entity_poly.pdbx_seq_one_letter_code
_entity_poly.pdbx_strand_id
1 'polypeptide(L)'
;MMFLAIFYLTAVSVTSALASTKNRGHTRQQHKEKTSEPATFLSGLLNTDITHPFGELSKFSGDLSLSPESELSQVEVHRSWQALDGFFKRMCSFIDGSKFAWEDFEKEAPTLEKELDDIIRSSQTNTPYYTKIAQQLFFVQASFQQMKVYVAPLKHYERSSVPAEQLIGKVYDHNIRLLAMRNSQGVPDPYMNDFTTKVALHIEYFNFWKEKAKKYSPMHPAVQWLFDQQIAQMQSSIRDLVKYI
;
A
#
# COMPACT_ATOMS: atom_id res chain seq x y z
N MET A 1 2.34 19.06 -16.08
CA MET A 1 3.03 18.71 -14.82
C MET A 1 2.30 19.18 -13.53
N MET A 2 1.01 19.60 -13.58
CA MET A 2 0.26 20.04 -12.37
C MET A 2 -0.49 18.92 -11.61
N PHE A 3 -0.61 17.71 -12.15
CA PHE A 3 -1.38 16.63 -11.52
C PHE A 3 -0.61 15.81 -10.46
N LEU A 4 0.73 15.93 -10.41
CA LEU A 4 1.58 15.25 -9.42
C LEU A 4 1.53 15.90 -8.02
N ALA A 5 1.10 17.16 -7.91
CA ALA A 5 1.09 17.91 -6.65
C ALA A 5 -0.14 17.65 -5.77
N ILE A 6 -1.28 17.24 -6.35
CA ILE A 6 -2.54 17.11 -5.61
C ILE A 6 -2.53 15.87 -4.69
N PHE A 7 -1.80 14.81 -5.06
CA PHE A 7 -1.69 13.60 -4.24
C PHE A 7 -0.64 13.68 -3.12
N TYR A 8 0.39 14.53 -3.27
CA TYR A 8 1.38 14.76 -2.20
C TYR A 8 0.86 15.69 -1.08
N LEU A 9 -0.06 16.61 -1.40
CA LEU A 9 -0.55 17.60 -0.44
C LEU A 9 -1.54 17.02 0.59
N THR A 10 -2.31 15.98 0.26
CA THR A 10 -3.28 15.39 1.20
C THR A 10 -2.63 14.46 2.24
N ALA A 11 -1.54 13.77 1.88
CA ALA A 11 -0.84 12.88 2.81
C ALA A 11 0.07 13.63 3.81
N VAL A 12 0.64 14.79 3.42
CA VAL A 12 1.53 15.58 4.29
C VAL A 12 0.78 16.45 5.29
N SER A 13 -0.44 16.92 4.98
CA SER A 13 -1.22 17.76 5.92
C SER A 13 -1.76 17.01 7.14
N VAL A 14 -1.88 15.67 7.09
CA VAL A 14 -2.40 14.89 8.22
C VAL A 14 -1.32 14.64 9.29
N THR A 15 -0.04 14.61 8.93
CA THR A 15 1.06 14.38 9.89
C THR A 15 1.57 15.64 10.57
N SER A 16 1.43 16.83 9.96
CA SER A 16 1.87 18.10 10.60
C SER A 16 0.89 18.62 11.68
N ALA A 17 -0.34 18.12 11.72
CA ALA A 17 -1.35 18.55 12.71
C ALA A 17 -1.16 17.93 14.11
N LEU A 18 -0.28 16.94 14.27
CA LEU A 18 -0.04 16.24 15.54
C LEU A 18 1.19 16.74 16.32
N ALA A 19 1.90 17.76 15.82
CA ALA A 19 3.13 18.25 16.45
C ALA A 19 2.98 19.57 17.26
N SER A 20 1.77 20.08 17.49
CA SER A 20 1.58 21.35 18.20
C SER A 20 0.45 21.34 19.23
N THR A 21 0.67 20.61 20.33
CA THR A 21 -0.02 20.89 21.62
C THR A 21 0.96 20.71 22.77
N LYS A 22 1.90 21.65 22.89
CA LYS A 22 2.78 21.77 24.07
C LYS A 22 2.38 22.99 24.91
N ASN A 23 2.03 22.69 26.16
CA ASN A 23 2.05 23.54 27.35
C ASN A 23 1.06 24.72 27.48
N ARG A 24 0.03 24.49 28.31
CA ARG A 24 -0.34 25.44 29.38
C ARG A 24 -0.81 24.66 30.61
N GLY A 25 -0.06 24.77 31.70
CA GLY A 25 -0.36 24.08 32.95
C GLY A 25 -1.36 24.84 33.82
N HIS A 26 -2.15 24.11 34.60
CA HIS A 26 -2.38 24.36 36.03
C HIS A 26 -3.28 23.28 36.65
N THR A 27 -2.76 22.70 37.73
CA THR A 27 -3.39 22.13 38.94
C THR A 27 -4.92 22.01 39.00
N ARG A 28 -5.44 20.78 39.29
CA ARG A 28 -6.12 20.40 40.56
C ARG A 28 -6.76 18.99 40.45
N GLN A 29 -6.55 18.18 41.48
CA GLN A 29 -7.15 16.85 41.67
C GLN A 29 -8.68 16.88 41.59
N GLN A 30 -9.29 15.94 40.84
CA GLN A 30 -10.45 15.16 41.27
C GLN A 30 -10.50 13.80 40.53
N HIS A 31 -10.81 12.77 41.31
CA HIS A 31 -11.24 11.43 40.90
C HIS A 31 -12.26 11.50 39.76
N LYS A 32 -12.00 10.85 38.62
CA LYS A 32 -13.03 10.57 37.60
C LYS A 32 -12.65 9.35 36.77
N GLU A 33 -13.68 8.54 36.52
CA GLU A 33 -13.68 7.32 35.72
C GLU A 33 -12.89 7.43 34.42
N LYS A 34 -12.11 6.39 34.18
CA LYS A 34 -11.29 6.19 33.00
C LYS A 34 -12.19 5.72 31.85
N THR A 35 -12.97 6.62 31.27
CA THR A 35 -13.60 6.42 29.97
C THR A 35 -12.50 6.41 28.91
N SER A 36 -12.23 5.23 28.34
CA SER A 36 -11.36 5.07 27.18
C SER A 36 -11.92 5.86 26.00
N GLU A 37 -11.11 6.69 25.35
CA GLU A 37 -11.41 7.31 24.05
C GLU A 37 -11.01 6.37 22.90
N PRO A 38 -11.96 5.82 22.12
CA PRO A 38 -11.65 5.13 20.85
C PRO A 38 -11.93 5.96 19.58
N ALA A 39 -12.44 7.20 19.68
CA ALA A 39 -13.00 7.89 18.50
C ALA A 39 -11.96 8.59 17.60
N THR A 40 -10.79 8.96 18.11
CA THR A 40 -9.83 9.82 17.36
C THR A 40 -9.00 9.05 16.32
N PHE A 41 -8.86 7.73 16.47
CA PHE A 41 -8.06 6.89 15.56
C PHE A 41 -8.74 6.64 14.21
N LEU A 42 -10.07 6.51 14.19
CA LEU A 42 -10.80 6.13 12.99
C LEU A 42 -10.84 7.25 11.95
N SER A 43 -10.87 8.53 12.36
CA SER A 43 -11.00 9.67 11.46
C SER A 43 -9.85 9.82 10.44
N GLY A 44 -8.64 9.33 10.76
CA GLY A 44 -7.49 9.38 9.85
C GLY A 44 -7.46 8.28 8.80
N LEU A 45 -8.20 7.18 9.01
CA LEU A 45 -8.21 6.01 8.13
C LEU A 45 -9.29 6.07 7.03
N LEU A 46 -10.24 7.00 7.12
CA LEU A 46 -11.46 7.00 6.30
C LEU A 46 -11.34 7.74 4.95
N ASN A 47 -10.18 8.27 4.56
CA ASN A 47 -10.05 9.20 3.42
C ASN A 47 -9.10 8.78 2.28
N THR A 48 -8.66 7.53 2.21
CA THR A 48 -7.86 7.06 1.07
C THR A 48 -8.73 6.32 0.06
N ASP A 49 -9.40 7.08 -0.80
CA ASP A 49 -10.02 6.54 -2.01
C ASP A 49 -8.90 6.18 -3.01
N ILE A 50 -8.32 4.99 -2.83
CA ILE A 50 -7.32 4.41 -3.74
C ILE A 50 -8.07 3.63 -4.81
N THR A 51 -8.93 4.31 -5.58
CA THR A 51 -9.53 3.74 -6.78
C THR A 51 -8.55 3.92 -7.95
N HIS A 52 -8.18 2.80 -8.58
CA HIS A 52 -7.12 2.65 -9.58
C HIS A 52 -7.22 3.66 -10.75
N PRO A 53 -6.22 4.55 -10.95
CA PRO A 53 -6.22 5.54 -12.03
C PRO A 53 -5.70 4.99 -13.38
N PHE A 54 -5.93 3.71 -13.69
CA PHE A 54 -5.27 3.04 -14.82
C PHE A 54 -5.99 3.22 -16.19
N GLY A 55 -6.94 4.14 -16.30
CA GLY A 55 -7.89 4.19 -17.42
C GLY A 55 -7.44 4.82 -18.75
N GLU A 56 -6.47 5.75 -18.80
CA GLU A 56 -6.40 6.67 -19.96
C GLU A 56 -5.00 6.99 -20.55
N LEU A 57 -3.95 6.22 -20.28
CA LEU A 57 -2.60 6.54 -20.78
C LEU A 57 -2.25 6.01 -22.20
N SER A 58 -3.19 5.44 -22.96
CA SER A 58 -2.90 4.74 -24.22
C SER A 58 -2.89 5.60 -25.50
N LYS A 59 -3.05 6.93 -25.43
CA LYS A 59 -3.27 7.77 -26.63
C LYS A 59 -2.04 8.56 -27.17
N PHE A 60 -0.83 8.32 -26.67
CA PHE A 60 0.36 9.03 -27.14
C PHE A 60 1.26 8.10 -27.98
N SER A 61 0.95 7.99 -29.27
CA SER A 61 1.81 7.34 -30.27
C SER A 61 2.15 8.34 -31.37
N GLY A 62 3.19 9.15 -31.12
CA GLY A 62 3.80 10.02 -32.12
C GLY A 62 5.07 9.37 -32.66
N ASP A 63 5.20 9.31 -33.99
CA ASP A 63 6.37 8.81 -34.70
C ASP A 63 7.60 9.68 -34.41
N LEU A 64 8.58 9.11 -33.71
CA LEU A 64 9.87 9.75 -33.38
C LEU A 64 10.99 9.03 -34.13
N SER A 65 11.60 9.75 -35.07
CA SER A 65 12.81 9.35 -35.81
C SER A 65 13.97 9.07 -34.86
N LEU A 66 14.59 7.88 -34.98
CA LEU A 66 15.67 7.38 -34.13
C LEU A 66 17.01 8.09 -34.44
N SER A 67 17.42 9.01 -33.56
CA SER A 67 18.76 9.63 -33.52
C SER A 67 19.74 8.78 -32.68
N PRO A 68 21.06 8.82 -32.92
CA PRO A 68 22.09 8.12 -32.13
C PRO A 68 22.11 8.47 -30.62
N GLU A 69 21.41 9.51 -30.19
CA GLU A 69 21.06 9.75 -28.76
C GLU A 69 20.28 8.57 -28.13
N SER A 70 19.79 7.62 -28.93
CA SER A 70 19.01 6.48 -28.42
C SER A 70 19.82 5.47 -27.60
N GLU A 71 21.14 5.31 -27.80
CA GLU A 71 21.90 4.26 -27.10
C GLU A 71 22.15 4.58 -25.61
N LEU A 72 22.57 5.82 -25.28
CA LEU A 72 22.73 6.25 -23.88
C LEU A 72 21.40 6.19 -23.13
N SER A 73 20.28 6.50 -23.81
CA SER A 73 18.94 6.41 -23.22
C SER A 73 18.57 4.97 -22.83
N GLN A 74 19.03 3.94 -23.55
CA GLN A 74 18.70 2.55 -23.20
C GLN A 74 19.41 2.07 -21.94
N VAL A 75 20.67 2.47 -21.74
CA VAL A 75 21.43 2.13 -20.53
C VAL A 75 20.77 2.75 -19.29
N GLU A 76 20.35 4.01 -19.40
CA GLU A 76 19.67 4.73 -18.32
C GLU A 76 18.29 4.14 -18.01
N VAL A 77 17.50 3.83 -19.04
CA VAL A 77 16.21 3.13 -18.89
C VAL A 77 16.39 1.79 -18.21
N HIS A 78 17.38 1.00 -18.62
CA HIS A 78 17.66 -0.29 -17.99
C HIS A 78 18.05 -0.14 -16.52
N ARG A 79 18.89 0.85 -16.20
CA ARG A 79 19.30 1.14 -14.82
C ARG A 79 18.12 1.56 -13.93
N SER A 80 17.25 2.44 -14.42
CA SER A 80 16.03 2.83 -13.70
C SER A 80 15.09 1.64 -13.49
N TRP A 81 14.93 0.79 -14.50
CA TRP A 81 14.12 -0.43 -14.40
C TRP A 81 14.66 -1.37 -13.32
N GLN A 82 15.98 -1.62 -13.32
CA GLN A 82 16.64 -2.47 -12.32
C GLN A 82 16.52 -1.90 -10.90
N ALA A 83 16.67 -0.59 -10.75
CA ALA A 83 16.56 0.07 -9.45
C ALA A 83 15.14 -0.07 -8.86
N LEU A 84 14.12 0.16 -9.69
CA LEU A 84 12.72 -0.01 -9.29
C LEU A 84 12.39 -1.47 -8.96
N ASP A 85 12.90 -2.42 -9.75
CA ASP A 85 12.70 -3.85 -9.51
C ASP A 85 13.37 -4.32 -8.22
N GLY A 86 14.61 -3.90 -7.98
CA GLY A 86 15.35 -4.18 -6.75
C GLY A 86 14.64 -3.61 -5.52
N PHE A 87 14.19 -2.36 -5.60
CA PHE A 87 13.44 -1.71 -4.52
C PHE A 87 12.13 -2.46 -4.21
N PHE A 88 11.36 -2.81 -5.24
CA PHE A 88 10.11 -3.55 -5.06
C PHE A 88 10.34 -4.94 -4.44
N LYS A 89 11.39 -5.65 -4.86
CA LYS A 89 11.80 -6.92 -4.24
C LYS A 89 12.18 -6.75 -2.77
N ARG A 90 12.91 -5.68 -2.42
CA ARG A 90 13.23 -5.34 -1.02
C ARG A 90 11.98 -5.02 -0.21
N MET A 91 10.98 -4.36 -0.76
CA MET A 91 9.69 -4.21 -0.07
C MET A 91 9.01 -5.56 0.14
N CYS A 92 8.98 -6.41 -0.88
CA CYS A 92 8.36 -7.73 -0.79
C CYS A 92 9.08 -8.67 0.18
N SER A 93 10.36 -8.43 0.52
CA SER A 93 11.06 -9.25 1.52
C SER A 93 10.51 -9.11 2.94
N PHE A 94 9.73 -8.06 3.23
CA PHE A 94 9.00 -7.95 4.51
C PHE A 94 7.72 -8.80 4.54
N ILE A 95 7.38 -9.46 3.44
CA ILE A 95 6.22 -10.32 3.30
C ILE A 95 6.73 -11.75 3.31
N ASP A 96 6.74 -12.38 4.49
CA ASP A 96 6.91 -13.83 4.54
C ASP A 96 5.61 -14.46 4.04
N GLY A 97 5.66 -15.62 3.35
CA GLY A 97 4.47 -16.18 2.68
C GLY A 97 3.23 -16.36 3.58
N SER A 98 3.39 -16.27 4.90
CA SER A 98 2.32 -16.36 5.89
C SER A 98 1.85 -15.02 6.48
N LYS A 99 2.71 -13.99 6.56
CA LYS A 99 2.41 -12.71 7.20
C LYS A 99 3.31 -11.56 6.69
N PHE A 100 2.84 -10.35 6.86
CA PHE A 100 3.64 -9.14 6.73
C PHE A 100 4.36 -8.82 8.06
N ALA A 101 5.69 -8.75 8.03
CA ALA A 101 6.54 -8.38 9.16
C ALA A 101 6.51 -6.85 9.38
N TRP A 102 5.36 -6.35 9.80
CA TRP A 102 5.09 -4.91 9.89
C TRP A 102 6.02 -4.19 10.88
N GLU A 103 6.51 -4.85 11.95
CA GLU A 103 7.46 -4.21 12.88
C GLU A 103 8.80 -3.92 12.23
N ASP A 104 9.31 -4.85 11.43
CA ASP A 104 10.60 -4.70 10.76
C ASP A 104 10.49 -3.74 9.58
N PHE A 105 9.36 -3.77 8.88
CA PHE A 105 9.04 -2.74 7.88
C PHE A 105 8.93 -1.34 8.51
N GLU A 106 8.24 -1.18 9.65
CA GLU A 106 8.10 0.11 10.35
C GLU A 106 9.48 0.72 10.69
N LYS A 107 10.44 -0.12 11.11
CA LYS A 107 11.82 0.31 11.41
C LYS A 107 12.59 0.71 10.14
N GLU A 108 12.45 -0.03 9.06
CA GLU A 108 13.19 0.19 7.80
C GLU A 108 12.53 1.23 6.87
N ALA A 109 11.27 1.58 7.09
CA ALA A 109 10.51 2.48 6.23
C ALA A 109 11.21 3.83 5.95
N PRO A 110 11.86 4.51 6.93
CA PRO A 110 12.59 5.75 6.64
C PRO A 110 13.77 5.56 5.68
N THR A 111 14.48 4.43 5.78
CA THR A 111 15.58 4.08 4.87
C THR A 111 15.06 3.81 3.46
N LEU A 112 13.95 3.06 3.34
CA LEU A 112 13.29 2.78 2.06
C LEU A 112 12.75 4.05 1.41
N GLU A 113 12.20 4.98 2.20
CA GLU A 113 11.69 6.25 1.69
C GLU A 113 12.78 7.09 1.03
N LYS A 114 13.95 7.18 1.68
CA LYS A 114 15.12 7.86 1.10
C LYS A 114 15.61 7.18 -0.18
N GLU A 115 15.64 5.84 -0.21
CA GLU A 115 16.03 5.08 -1.40
C GLU A 115 15.07 5.34 -2.57
N LEU A 116 13.76 5.34 -2.31
CA LEU A 116 12.75 5.64 -3.32
C LEU A 116 12.88 7.07 -3.85
N ASP A 117 13.13 8.05 -2.98
CA ASP A 117 13.35 9.45 -3.38
C ASP A 117 14.56 9.61 -4.32
N ASP A 118 15.65 8.88 -4.05
CA ASP A 118 16.83 8.89 -4.91
C ASP A 118 16.55 8.21 -6.27
N ILE A 119 15.76 7.12 -6.30
CA ILE A 119 15.30 6.47 -7.54
C ILE A 119 14.40 7.41 -8.35
N ILE A 120 13.47 8.12 -7.70
CA ILE A 120 12.58 9.12 -8.33
C ILE A 120 13.42 10.20 -9.00
N ARG A 121 14.35 10.81 -8.26
CA ARG A 121 15.20 11.90 -8.76
C ARG A 121 16.03 11.46 -9.95
N SER A 122 16.63 10.27 -9.87
CA SER A 122 17.43 9.69 -10.97
C SER A 122 16.56 9.44 -12.21
N SER A 123 15.39 8.84 -12.03
CA SER A 123 14.49 8.48 -13.15
C SER A 123 13.90 9.70 -13.83
N GLN A 124 13.59 10.77 -13.08
CA GLN A 124 13.12 12.04 -13.64
C GLN A 124 14.20 12.79 -14.42
N THR A 125 15.47 12.64 -14.03
CA THR A 125 16.60 13.31 -14.70
C THR A 125 16.98 12.58 -15.99
N ASN A 126 17.05 11.24 -15.94
CA ASN A 126 17.62 10.44 -17.02
C ASN A 126 16.55 9.89 -17.98
N THR A 127 15.32 9.68 -17.51
CA THR A 127 14.26 9.00 -18.28
C THR A 127 12.88 9.69 -18.26
N PRO A 128 12.80 11.03 -18.36
CA PRO A 128 11.54 11.76 -18.11
C PRO A 128 10.39 11.39 -19.05
N TYR A 129 10.68 10.90 -20.26
CA TYR A 129 9.68 10.62 -21.30
C TYR A 129 9.33 9.13 -21.44
N TYR A 130 9.98 8.25 -20.66
CA TYR A 130 9.75 6.81 -20.78
C TYR A 130 8.50 6.37 -20.00
N THR A 131 7.37 6.25 -20.69
CA THR A 131 6.06 5.92 -20.10
C THR A 131 6.10 4.66 -19.25
N LYS A 132 6.85 3.63 -19.66
CA LYS A 132 6.98 2.37 -18.90
C LYS A 132 7.66 2.58 -17.54
N ILE A 133 8.71 3.40 -17.48
CA ILE A 133 9.39 3.72 -16.21
C ILE A 133 8.47 4.54 -15.31
N ALA A 134 7.74 5.50 -15.87
CA ALA A 134 6.77 6.29 -15.11
C ALA A 134 5.66 5.42 -14.51
N GLN A 135 5.13 4.45 -15.26
CA GLN A 135 4.13 3.48 -14.78
C GLN A 135 4.69 2.58 -13.67
N GLN A 136 5.89 2.04 -13.87
CA GLN A 136 6.58 1.22 -12.87
C GLN A 136 6.82 2.01 -11.58
N LEU A 137 7.34 3.23 -11.69
CA LEU A 137 7.59 4.12 -10.57
C LEU A 137 6.30 4.43 -9.80
N PHE A 138 5.21 4.76 -10.51
CA PHE A 138 3.91 5.02 -9.90
C PHE A 138 3.43 3.80 -9.10
N PHE A 139 3.48 2.61 -9.68
CA PHE A 139 3.05 1.38 -9.01
C PHE A 139 3.89 1.08 -7.76
N VAL A 140 5.22 1.16 -7.86
CA VAL A 140 6.14 0.91 -6.76
C VAL A 140 5.92 1.91 -5.62
N GLN A 141 5.78 3.20 -5.94
CA GLN A 141 5.49 4.24 -4.97
C GLN A 141 4.14 4.02 -4.28
N ALA A 142 3.08 3.71 -5.04
CA ALA A 142 1.76 3.42 -4.49
C ALA A 142 1.80 2.20 -3.55
N SER A 143 2.51 1.14 -3.93
CA SER A 143 2.68 -0.06 -3.11
C SER A 143 3.42 0.23 -1.79
N PHE A 144 4.48 1.05 -1.84
CA PHE A 144 5.22 1.45 -0.65
C PHE A 144 4.35 2.26 0.32
N GLN A 145 3.59 3.22 -0.21
CA GLN A 145 2.67 4.01 0.61
C GLN A 145 1.55 3.16 1.19
N GLN A 146 1.01 2.20 0.43
CA GLN A 146 0.00 1.28 0.95
C GLN A 146 0.53 0.46 2.13
N MET A 147 1.75 -0.07 2.03
CA MET A 147 2.39 -0.78 3.14
C MET A 147 2.57 0.12 4.37
N LYS A 148 3.04 1.36 4.18
CA LYS A 148 3.14 2.36 5.28
C LYS A 148 1.80 2.63 5.95
N VAL A 149 0.73 2.83 5.17
CA VAL A 149 -0.62 3.11 5.69
C VAL A 149 -1.15 1.95 6.52
N TYR A 150 -0.83 0.70 6.17
CA TYR A 150 -1.35 -0.47 6.88
C TYR A 150 -0.61 -0.79 8.19
N VAL A 151 0.59 -0.24 8.41
CA VAL A 151 1.36 -0.46 9.67
C VAL A 151 0.53 -0.09 10.89
N ALA A 152 -0.09 1.10 10.91
CA ALA A 152 -0.82 1.57 12.08
C ALA A 152 -2.07 0.72 12.40
N PRO A 153 -2.96 0.40 11.43
CA PRO A 153 -4.04 -0.56 11.63
C PRO A 153 -3.56 -1.93 12.12
N LEU A 154 -2.51 -2.49 11.53
CA LEU A 154 -2.00 -3.82 11.92
C LEU A 154 -1.54 -3.83 13.37
N LYS A 155 -0.74 -2.82 13.77
CA LYS A 155 -0.28 -2.62 15.15
C LYS A 155 -1.42 -2.46 16.15
N HIS A 156 -2.49 -1.77 15.76
CA HIS A 156 -3.67 -1.60 16.59
C HIS A 156 -4.45 -2.91 16.74
N TYR A 157 -4.77 -3.56 15.62
CA TYR A 157 -5.62 -4.75 15.60
C TYR A 157 -4.94 -6.01 16.13
N GLU A 158 -3.62 -6.12 16.03
CA GLU A 158 -2.87 -7.21 16.65
C GLU A 158 -2.97 -7.20 18.19
N ARG A 159 -3.10 -6.00 18.78
CA ARG A 159 -3.21 -5.81 20.23
C ARG A 159 -4.65 -5.80 20.73
N SER A 160 -5.62 -5.79 19.82
CA SER A 160 -7.04 -5.77 20.20
C SER A 160 -7.46 -7.09 20.83
N SER A 161 -8.26 -7.02 21.89
CA SER A 161 -8.95 -8.17 22.48
C SER A 161 -10.30 -8.45 21.81
N VAL A 162 -10.75 -7.58 20.90
CA VAL A 162 -12.05 -7.70 20.23
C VAL A 162 -11.88 -8.59 18.98
N PRO A 163 -12.55 -9.77 18.91
CA PRO A 163 -12.36 -10.70 17.79
C PRO A 163 -12.67 -10.12 16.40
N ALA A 164 -13.65 -9.22 16.31
CA ALA A 164 -14.01 -8.54 15.06
C ALA A 164 -12.90 -7.59 14.56
N GLU A 165 -12.20 -6.93 15.48
CA GLU A 165 -11.07 -6.05 15.16
C GLU A 165 -9.83 -6.84 14.72
N GLN A 166 -9.53 -7.95 15.42
CA GLN A 166 -8.48 -8.88 15.00
C GLN A 166 -8.72 -9.43 13.60
N LEU A 167 -9.98 -9.71 13.25
CA LEU A 167 -10.37 -10.15 11.92
C LEU A 167 -9.98 -9.11 10.85
N ILE A 168 -10.23 -7.82 11.10
CA ILE A 168 -9.82 -6.74 10.18
C ILE A 168 -8.31 -6.72 10.00
N GLY A 169 -7.53 -6.84 11.08
CA GLY A 169 -6.07 -6.95 11.00
C GLY A 169 -5.61 -8.08 10.07
N LYS A 170 -6.29 -9.24 10.09
CA LYS A 170 -5.99 -10.37 9.17
C LYS A 170 -6.36 -10.10 7.72
N VAL A 171 -7.36 -9.26 7.45
CA VAL A 171 -7.72 -8.85 6.08
C VAL A 171 -6.69 -7.85 5.54
N TYR A 172 -6.24 -6.88 6.34
CA TYR A 172 -5.13 -5.97 5.97
C TYR A 172 -3.85 -6.72 5.61
N ASP A 173 -3.44 -7.67 6.45
CA ASP A 173 -2.27 -8.52 6.21
C ASP A 173 -2.37 -9.28 4.88
N HIS A 174 -3.53 -9.86 4.58
CA HIS A 174 -3.76 -10.54 3.31
C HIS A 174 -3.73 -9.60 2.11
N ASN A 175 -4.28 -8.39 2.22
CA ASN A 175 -4.23 -7.39 1.14
C ASN A 175 -2.78 -7.03 0.79
N ILE A 176 -1.87 -6.96 1.78
CA ILE A 176 -0.44 -6.77 1.53
C ILE A 176 0.16 -8.00 0.85
N ARG A 177 -0.16 -9.21 1.31
CA ARG A 177 0.33 -10.44 0.68
C ARG A 177 -0.08 -10.57 -0.79
N LEU A 178 -1.26 -10.08 -1.15
CA LEU A 178 -1.70 -10.00 -2.55
C LEU A 178 -0.86 -9.02 -3.39
N LEU A 179 -0.19 -8.02 -2.79
CA LEU A 179 0.76 -7.16 -3.51
C LEU A 179 2.02 -7.94 -3.93
N ALA A 180 2.50 -8.86 -3.08
CA ALA A 180 3.67 -9.69 -3.37
C ALA A 180 3.44 -10.73 -4.48
N MET A 181 2.18 -10.89 -4.94
CA MET A 181 1.81 -11.73 -6.08
C MET A 181 2.01 -11.01 -7.43
N ARG A 182 2.50 -9.77 -7.42
CA ARG A 182 2.76 -8.94 -8.59
C ARG A 182 4.25 -8.66 -8.72
N ASN A 183 4.69 -8.31 -9.92
CA ASN A 183 6.04 -7.80 -10.16
C ASN A 183 6.12 -6.28 -9.95
N SER A 184 7.31 -5.71 -10.12
CA SER A 184 7.54 -4.26 -9.97
C SER A 184 6.78 -3.38 -10.96
N GLN A 185 6.15 -3.96 -12.00
CA GLN A 185 5.28 -3.25 -12.94
C GLN A 185 3.79 -3.32 -12.56
N GLY A 186 3.46 -3.98 -11.45
CA GLY A 186 2.07 -4.16 -11.00
C GLY A 186 1.30 -5.24 -11.73
N VAL A 187 1.97 -6.01 -12.58
CA VAL A 187 1.37 -7.15 -13.29
C VAL A 187 1.51 -8.40 -12.41
N PRO A 188 0.46 -9.24 -12.28
CA PRO A 188 0.59 -10.55 -11.66
C PRO A 188 1.76 -11.34 -12.24
N ASP A 189 2.54 -12.02 -11.39
CA ASP A 189 3.72 -12.77 -11.81
C ASP A 189 3.44 -14.29 -11.82
N PRO A 190 2.94 -14.87 -12.93
CA PRO A 190 2.64 -16.30 -13.01
C PRO A 190 3.91 -17.18 -12.96
N TYR A 191 5.10 -16.58 -13.12
CA TYR A 191 6.37 -17.30 -13.07
C TYR A 191 6.90 -17.43 -11.63
N MET A 192 6.28 -16.79 -10.65
CA MET A 192 6.64 -17.00 -9.25
C MET A 192 6.31 -18.43 -8.81
N ASN A 193 7.16 -19.00 -7.94
CA ASN A 193 6.95 -20.34 -7.42
C ASN A 193 5.56 -20.48 -6.77
N ASP A 194 4.86 -21.55 -7.16
CA ASP A 194 3.54 -21.93 -6.66
C ASP A 194 2.44 -20.87 -6.87
N PHE A 195 2.51 -20.07 -7.93
CA PHE A 195 1.52 -19.01 -8.20
C PHE A 195 0.07 -19.49 -8.11
N THR A 196 -0.29 -20.54 -8.88
CA THR A 196 -1.65 -21.10 -8.90
C THR A 196 -2.11 -21.55 -7.52
N THR A 197 -1.25 -22.25 -6.78
CA THR A 197 -1.55 -22.71 -5.41
C THR A 197 -1.75 -21.54 -4.46
N LYS A 198 -0.91 -20.50 -4.54
CA LYS A 198 -1.04 -19.28 -3.72
C LYS A 198 -2.33 -18.53 -4.01
N VAL A 199 -2.73 -18.40 -5.28
CA VAL A 199 -4.01 -17.77 -5.64
C VAL A 199 -5.19 -18.59 -5.10
N ALA A 200 -5.16 -19.92 -5.21
CA ALA A 200 -6.19 -20.79 -4.64
C ALA A 200 -6.31 -20.59 -3.11
N LEU A 201 -5.17 -20.55 -2.40
CA LEU A 201 -5.14 -20.26 -0.96
C LEU A 201 -5.74 -18.87 -0.65
N HIS A 202 -5.44 -17.84 -1.44
CA HIS A 202 -6.04 -16.52 -1.24
C HIS A 202 -7.56 -16.52 -1.45
N ILE A 203 -8.09 -17.30 -2.39
CA ILE A 203 -9.55 -17.50 -2.57
C ILE A 203 -10.16 -18.17 -1.33
N GLU A 204 -9.52 -19.21 -0.81
CA GLU A 204 -9.97 -19.88 0.41
C GLU A 204 -9.99 -18.93 1.61
N TYR A 205 -8.92 -18.15 1.80
CA TYR A 205 -8.85 -17.15 2.86
C TYR A 205 -9.92 -16.07 2.72
N PHE A 206 -10.16 -15.57 1.51
CA PHE A 206 -11.23 -14.62 1.24
C PHE A 206 -12.60 -15.16 1.67
N ASN A 207 -12.94 -16.38 1.27
CA ASN A 207 -14.20 -17.02 1.66
C ASN A 207 -14.27 -17.27 3.17
N PHE A 208 -13.16 -17.72 3.77
CA PHE A 208 -13.06 -17.95 5.21
C PHE A 208 -13.34 -16.67 6.01
N TRP A 209 -12.73 -15.54 5.63
CA TRP A 209 -12.95 -14.27 6.34
C TRP A 209 -14.37 -13.75 6.20
N LYS A 210 -14.99 -13.89 5.03
CA LYS A 210 -16.41 -13.54 4.85
C LYS A 210 -17.34 -14.37 5.72
N GLU A 211 -17.13 -15.68 5.79
CA GLU A 211 -17.95 -16.55 6.67
C GLU A 211 -17.69 -16.25 8.15
N LYS A 212 -16.45 -15.94 8.53
CA LYS A 212 -16.10 -15.60 9.91
C LYS A 212 -16.72 -14.27 10.33
N ALA A 213 -16.80 -13.28 9.45
CA ALA A 213 -17.45 -12.00 9.73
C ALA A 213 -18.93 -12.13 10.07
N LYS A 214 -19.65 -13.03 9.38
CA LYS A 214 -21.07 -13.31 9.68
C LYS A 214 -21.28 -13.76 11.12
N LYS A 215 -20.32 -14.48 11.70
CA LYS A 215 -20.38 -14.97 13.10
C LYS A 215 -20.16 -13.87 14.13
N TYR A 216 -19.54 -12.77 13.75
CA TYR A 216 -19.31 -11.61 14.63
C TYR A 216 -20.35 -10.50 14.43
N SER A 217 -21.42 -10.77 13.70
CA SER A 217 -22.52 -9.82 13.52
C SER A 217 -23.45 -9.81 14.74
N PRO A 218 -23.80 -8.63 15.31
CA PRO A 218 -23.50 -7.30 14.77
C PRO A 218 -22.13 -6.74 15.21
N MET A 219 -21.31 -6.35 14.23
CA MET A 219 -20.11 -5.53 14.46
C MET A 219 -20.51 -4.06 14.67
N HIS A 220 -19.65 -3.28 15.31
CA HIS A 220 -19.82 -1.83 15.32
C HIS A 220 -19.86 -1.30 13.86
N PRO A 221 -20.76 -0.36 13.49
CA PRO A 221 -20.93 0.06 12.09
C PRO A 221 -19.64 0.52 11.40
N ALA A 222 -18.77 1.25 12.12
CA ALA A 222 -17.48 1.68 11.57
C ALA A 222 -16.51 0.51 11.28
N VAL A 223 -16.53 -0.52 12.14
CA VAL A 223 -15.72 -1.74 11.98
C VAL A 223 -16.26 -2.55 10.79
N GLN A 224 -17.58 -2.67 10.67
CA GLN A 224 -18.23 -3.33 9.54
C GLN A 224 -17.88 -2.65 8.22
N TRP A 225 -18.02 -1.32 8.14
CA TRP A 225 -17.68 -0.55 6.94
C TRP A 225 -16.22 -0.76 6.52
N LEU A 226 -15.29 -0.72 7.48
CA LEU A 226 -13.87 -0.92 7.20
C LEU A 226 -13.59 -2.34 6.71
N PHE A 227 -14.20 -3.34 7.35
CA PHE A 227 -14.11 -4.72 6.92
C PHE A 227 -14.62 -4.89 5.48
N ASP A 228 -15.78 -4.33 5.15
CA ASP A 228 -16.37 -4.42 3.82
C ASP A 228 -15.48 -3.77 2.75
N GLN A 229 -14.87 -2.62 3.05
CA GLN A 229 -13.90 -1.95 2.17
C GLN A 229 -12.68 -2.83 1.91
N GLN A 230 -12.08 -3.42 2.96
CA GLN A 230 -10.89 -4.26 2.82
C GLN A 230 -11.19 -5.59 2.10
N ILE A 231 -12.38 -6.17 2.31
CA ILE A 231 -12.84 -7.36 1.59
C ILE A 231 -13.09 -7.06 0.12
N ALA A 232 -13.67 -5.90 -0.22
CA ALA A 232 -13.88 -5.49 -1.61
C ALA A 232 -12.53 -5.33 -2.34
N GLN A 233 -11.54 -4.72 -1.68
CA GLN A 233 -10.17 -4.61 -2.20
C GLN A 233 -9.54 -5.98 -2.44
N MET A 234 -9.64 -6.89 -1.46
CA MET A 234 -9.14 -8.27 -1.58
C MET A 234 -9.78 -9.00 -2.77
N GLN A 235 -11.11 -8.88 -2.91
CA GLN A 235 -11.85 -9.51 -4.00
C GLN A 235 -11.41 -9.00 -5.37
N SER A 236 -11.18 -7.69 -5.50
CA SER A 236 -10.69 -7.08 -6.74
C SER A 236 -9.30 -7.62 -7.10
N SER A 237 -8.39 -7.65 -6.13
CA SER A 237 -7.04 -8.18 -6.32
C SER A 237 -7.05 -9.66 -6.72
N ILE A 238 -7.84 -10.50 -6.04
CA ILE A 238 -7.99 -11.92 -6.39
C ILE A 238 -8.56 -12.09 -7.80
N ARG A 239 -9.59 -11.32 -8.17
CA ARG A 239 -10.19 -11.37 -9.51
C ARG A 239 -9.16 -11.07 -10.60
N ASP A 240 -8.24 -10.15 -10.34
CA ASP A 240 -7.16 -9.85 -11.27
C ASP A 240 -6.14 -10.98 -11.37
N LEU A 241 -5.77 -11.62 -10.25
CA LEU A 241 -4.83 -12.75 -10.24
C LEU A 241 -5.39 -13.99 -10.94
N VAL A 242 -6.69 -14.28 -10.79
CA VAL A 242 -7.33 -15.46 -11.40
C VAL A 242 -7.29 -15.44 -12.93
N LYS A 243 -7.13 -14.28 -13.56
CA LYS A 243 -7.01 -14.16 -15.04
C LYS A 243 -5.74 -14.82 -15.59
N TYR A 244 -4.79 -15.20 -14.74
CA TYR A 244 -3.48 -15.74 -15.09
C TYR A 244 -3.32 -17.24 -14.75
N ILE A 245 -4.41 -17.92 -14.40
CA ILE A 245 -4.49 -19.37 -14.16
C ILE A 245 -5.32 -20.01 -15.26
#